data_AF-A0A0A2UVM9-F1
#
_entry.id   AF-A0A0A2UVM9-F1
#
_cell.length_a   1.000
_cell.length_b   1.000
_cell.length_c   1.000
_cell.angle_alpha   90.00
_cell.angle_beta   90.00
_cell.angle_gamma   90.00
#
_symmetry.space_group_name_H-M   'P 1'
#
loop_
_entity.id
_entity.type
_entity.pdbx_description
1 polymer ?
#
loop_
_entity_poly.entity_id
_entity_poly.type
_entity_poly.pdbx_seq_one_letter_code
_entity_poly.pdbx_strand_id
1 'polypeptide(L)'
;MLVSRSRRTVTKRLMGLNERNSKLYSDYVEYLQKSGKGKTTITNYSNKVLNFLETLREDQKIEDTPFVIMEDFISAAQAESSFNNRVYALKNFWRYLSEEKGLSLLISSDKLGSIVFSPGDVRQSIQRGAVPLTIEQVVLIRDTYKRDNENKRLFTFEMIYRHEVKWNDLAKCHRKNYSPENREFKITKNKSINIDDYIADLIERDDAILDRVSMSGHQYRLVDMSELLGRDVRWIDIEKTHDKNFVACPRCQKENEMQADNWVLVSVNENHTKWLVCKSCVEQGESND
;
A
#
# COMPACT_ATOMS: atom_id res chain seq x y z
N MET A 1 -16.85 4.33 21.97
CA MET A 1 -16.62 5.77 21.70
C MET A 1 -15.13 6.01 21.58
N LEU A 2 -14.61 6.27 20.38
CA LEU A 2 -13.19 6.58 20.16
C LEU A 2 -13.01 8.09 20.28
N VAL A 3 -12.47 8.54 21.42
CA VAL A 3 -12.14 9.95 21.65
C VAL A 3 -11.01 10.34 20.70
N SER A 4 -11.28 11.35 19.87
CA SER A 4 -10.31 12.07 19.05
C SER A 4 -9.14 12.54 19.92
N ARG A 5 -8.01 11.82 19.88
CA ARG A 5 -6.79 12.20 20.59
C ARG A 5 -6.07 13.29 19.78
N SER A 6 -6.26 14.54 20.21
CA SER A 6 -5.38 15.67 19.91
C SER A 6 -3.90 15.24 20.00
N ARG A 7 -3.05 15.67 19.04
CA ARG A 7 -1.62 15.37 18.98
C ARG A 7 -0.87 16.00 20.17
N ARG A 8 -0.96 15.37 21.34
CA ARG A 8 -0.15 15.73 22.51
C ARG A 8 1.32 15.48 22.19
N THR A 9 2.19 16.43 22.57
CA THR A 9 3.64 16.26 22.47
C THR A 9 4.11 15.10 23.37
N VAL A 10 5.23 14.45 23.05
CA VAL A 10 5.79 13.34 23.85
C VAL A 10 5.90 13.75 25.32
N THR A 11 6.42 14.94 25.61
CA THR A 11 6.52 15.49 26.96
C THR A 11 5.18 15.50 27.70
N LYS A 12 4.10 15.97 27.06
CA LYS A 12 2.74 15.98 27.67
C LYS A 12 2.19 14.58 27.89
N ARG A 13 2.56 13.62 27.05
CA ARG A 13 2.15 12.22 27.18
C ARG A 13 2.86 11.56 28.37
N LEU A 14 4.15 11.81 28.53
CA LEU A 14 4.95 11.31 29.66
C LEU A 14 4.49 11.85 31.01
N MET A 15 3.96 13.07 31.07
CA MET A 15 3.35 13.62 32.30
C MET A 15 2.11 12.85 32.77
N GLY A 16 1.46 12.07 31.88
CA GLY A 16 0.33 11.21 32.24
C GLY A 16 0.72 9.79 32.63
N LEU A 17 2.02 9.46 32.65
CA LEU A 17 2.53 8.19 33.14
C LEU A 17 3.06 8.37 34.56
N ASN A 18 3.12 7.28 35.33
CA ASN A 18 3.89 7.31 36.56
C ASN A 18 5.38 7.54 36.30
N GLU A 19 6.06 8.09 37.30
CA GLU A 19 7.46 8.48 37.22
C GLU A 19 8.37 7.32 36.78
N ARG A 20 8.11 6.11 37.30
CA ARG A 20 8.89 4.92 36.97
C ARG A 20 8.78 4.56 35.48
N ASN A 21 7.56 4.49 34.94
CA ASN A 21 7.31 4.15 33.54
C ASN A 21 7.82 5.24 32.59
N SER A 22 7.67 6.51 32.98
CA SER A 22 8.22 7.66 32.25
C SER A 22 9.76 7.61 32.14
N LYS A 23 10.42 7.26 33.25
CA LYS A 23 11.88 7.06 33.29
C LYS A 23 12.32 5.87 32.44
N LEU A 24 11.66 4.71 32.60
CA LEU A 24 11.98 3.51 31.81
C LEU A 24 11.80 3.73 30.30
N TYR A 25 10.76 4.48 29.91
CA TYR A 25 10.57 4.88 28.52
C TYR A 25 11.73 5.75 28.01
N SER A 26 12.13 6.76 28.79
CA SER A 26 13.19 7.69 28.39
C SER A 26 14.52 6.97 28.22
N ASP A 27 14.88 6.12 29.20
CA ASP A 27 16.07 5.28 29.14
C ASP A 27 16.04 4.30 27.95
N TYR A 28 14.85 3.81 27.58
CA TYR A 28 14.67 2.94 26.41
C TYR A 28 14.90 3.67 25.08
N VAL A 29 14.43 4.92 24.96
CA VAL A 29 14.69 5.74 23.76
C VAL A 29 16.19 5.96 23.58
N GLU A 30 16.91 6.25 24.67
CA GLU A 30 18.38 6.37 24.63
C GLU A 30 19.06 5.05 24.24
N TYR A 31 18.60 3.93 24.79
CA TYR A 31 19.09 2.60 24.40
C TYR A 31 18.91 2.35 22.89
N LEU A 32 17.75 2.68 22.33
CA LEU A 32 17.49 2.52 20.90
C LEU A 32 18.46 3.36 20.05
N GLN A 33 18.76 4.59 20.47
CA GLN A 33 19.73 5.46 19.81
C GLN A 33 21.15 4.90 19.87
N LYS A 34 21.58 4.42 21.04
CA LYS A 34 22.91 3.81 21.26
C LYS A 34 23.08 2.49 20.49
N SER A 35 21.99 1.74 20.29
CA SER A 35 22.00 0.46 19.55
C SER A 35 22.17 0.59 18.02
N GLY A 36 22.36 1.81 17.49
CA GLY A 36 22.60 2.05 16.06
C GLY A 36 21.37 1.88 15.17
N LYS A 37 20.15 1.88 15.74
CA LYS A 37 18.92 1.75 14.95
C LYS A 37 18.63 3.01 14.12
N GLY A 38 18.08 2.82 12.93
CA GLY A 38 17.64 3.93 12.08
C GLY A 38 16.52 4.76 12.71
N LYS A 39 16.49 6.07 12.43
CA LYS A 39 15.53 7.05 12.98
C LYS A 39 14.07 6.62 12.87
N THR A 40 13.68 6.03 11.74
CA THR A 40 12.32 5.52 11.50
C THR A 40 11.96 4.38 12.46
N THR A 41 12.88 3.43 12.65
CA THR A 41 12.69 2.31 13.58
C THR A 41 12.60 2.79 15.02
N ILE A 42 13.48 3.71 15.43
CA ILE A 42 13.43 4.32 16.78
C ILE A 42 12.06 4.95 17.01
N THR A 43 11.61 5.79 16.06
CA THR A 43 10.32 6.49 16.15
C THR A 43 9.15 5.52 16.21
N ASN A 44 9.18 4.44 15.43
CA ASN A 44 8.12 3.44 15.43
C ASN A 44 8.07 2.70 16.78
N TYR A 45 9.22 2.19 17.23
CA TYR A 45 9.30 1.38 18.45
C TYR A 45 8.95 2.22 19.68
N SER A 46 9.53 3.41 19.83
CA SER A 46 9.23 4.28 20.96
C SER A 46 7.76 4.68 21.00
N ASN A 47 7.15 5.06 19.88
CA ASN A 47 5.73 5.42 19.88
C ASN A 47 4.83 4.24 20.25
N LYS A 48 5.14 3.02 19.81
CA LYS A 48 4.35 1.83 20.16
C LYS A 48 4.48 1.49 21.65
N VAL A 49 5.69 1.59 22.20
CA VAL A 49 5.92 1.41 23.64
C VAL A 49 5.19 2.47 24.44
N LEU A 50 5.29 3.75 24.06
CA LEU A 50 4.58 4.84 24.74
C LEU A 50 3.06 4.62 24.71
N ASN A 51 2.50 4.23 23.56
CA ASN A 51 1.07 3.91 23.45
C ASN A 51 0.65 2.77 24.39
N PHE A 52 1.51 1.77 24.58
CA PHE A 52 1.25 0.67 25.51
C PHE A 52 1.36 1.12 26.97
N LEU A 53 2.37 1.92 27.33
CA LEU A 53 2.48 2.45 28.69
C LEU A 53 1.26 3.30 29.08
N GLU A 54 0.68 4.02 28.13
CA GLU A 54 -0.57 4.78 28.32
C GLU A 54 -1.82 3.91 28.54
N THR A 55 -1.75 2.59 28.32
CA THR A 55 -2.87 1.69 28.66
C THR A 55 -2.76 1.11 30.07
N LEU A 56 -1.62 1.28 30.73
CA LEU A 56 -1.43 0.83 32.11
C LEU A 56 -2.09 1.79 33.08
N ARG A 57 -2.52 1.28 34.25
CA ARG A 57 -3.01 2.14 35.33
C ARG A 57 -1.87 2.97 35.89
N GLU A 58 -2.18 4.13 36.46
CA GLU A 58 -1.16 5.04 37.01
C GLU A 58 -0.29 4.36 38.07
N ASP A 59 -0.84 3.49 38.91
CA ASP A 59 -0.11 2.76 39.96
C ASP A 59 0.53 1.45 39.48
N GLN A 60 0.29 1.04 38.24
CA GLN A 60 0.73 -0.24 37.73
C GLN A 60 2.24 -0.24 37.40
N LYS A 61 2.96 -1.14 38.07
CA LYS A 61 4.35 -1.46 37.77
C LYS A 61 4.42 -2.31 36.50
N ILE A 62 5.40 -2.01 35.65
CA ILE A 62 5.55 -2.72 34.37
C ILE A 62 5.90 -4.19 34.57
N GLU A 63 6.67 -4.49 35.61
CA GLU A 63 7.12 -5.82 36.00
C GLU A 63 5.94 -6.74 36.30
N ASP A 64 4.87 -6.16 36.87
CA ASP A 64 3.66 -6.84 37.31
C ASP A 64 2.58 -6.88 36.21
N THR A 65 2.91 -6.49 34.97
CA THR A 65 1.93 -6.46 33.88
C THR A 65 1.60 -7.87 33.39
N PRO A 66 0.34 -8.35 33.54
CA PRO A 66 -0.06 -9.66 33.05
C PRO A 66 -0.15 -9.70 31.53
N PHE A 67 -0.04 -10.90 30.96
CA PHE A 67 0.09 -11.10 29.51
C PHE A 67 -1.16 -10.64 28.76
N VAL A 68 -2.33 -10.82 29.37
CA VAL A 68 -3.61 -10.39 28.83
C VAL A 68 -3.64 -8.89 28.48
N ILE A 69 -3.00 -8.02 29.27
CA ILE A 69 -2.96 -6.58 28.97
C ILE A 69 -2.10 -6.30 27.74
N MET A 70 -1.02 -7.07 27.54
CA MET A 70 -0.21 -6.97 26.34
C MET A 70 -0.97 -7.51 25.12
N GLU A 71 -1.64 -8.66 25.27
CA GLU A 71 -2.47 -9.24 24.22
C GLU A 71 -3.59 -8.30 23.79
N ASP A 72 -4.29 -7.65 24.73
CA ASP A 72 -5.33 -6.67 24.44
C ASP A 72 -4.78 -5.49 23.63
N PHE A 73 -3.62 -4.95 24.05
CA PHE A 73 -2.95 -3.88 23.32
C PHE A 73 -2.51 -4.33 21.92
N ILE A 74 -1.95 -5.52 21.77
CA ILE A 74 -1.47 -6.03 20.49
C ILE A 74 -2.65 -6.30 19.54
N SER A 75 -3.69 -6.95 20.06
CA SER A 75 -4.90 -7.36 19.33
C SER A 75 -5.79 -6.19 18.90
N ALA A 76 -5.59 -4.99 19.49
CA ALA A 76 -6.20 -3.76 18.97
C ALA A 76 -5.66 -3.32 17.59
N ALA A 77 -4.73 -4.08 16.97
CA ALA A 77 -4.34 -3.91 15.58
C ALA A 77 -5.29 -4.69 14.63
N GLN A 78 -5.92 -3.98 13.69
CA GLN A 78 -6.82 -4.60 12.70
C GLN A 78 -6.09 -5.41 11.61
N ALA A 79 -4.80 -5.14 11.38
CA ALA A 79 -4.01 -5.80 10.34
C ALA A 79 -2.85 -6.59 10.96
N GLU A 80 -2.56 -7.78 10.44
CA GLU A 80 -1.53 -8.71 10.90
C GLU A 80 -0.12 -8.08 10.83
N SER A 81 0.14 -7.23 9.83
CA SER A 81 1.40 -6.48 9.76
C SER A 81 1.53 -5.46 10.90
N SER A 82 0.45 -4.80 11.27
CA SER A 82 0.40 -3.85 12.40
C SER A 82 0.46 -4.60 13.74
N PHE A 83 -0.15 -5.77 13.82
CA PHE A 83 -0.06 -6.71 14.95
C PHE A 83 1.41 -7.09 15.19
N ASN A 84 2.08 -7.63 14.17
CA ASN A 84 3.49 -8.01 14.25
C ASN A 84 4.39 -6.83 14.62
N ASN A 85 4.14 -5.64 14.07
CA ASN A 85 4.87 -4.43 14.45
C ASN A 85 4.70 -4.07 15.94
N ARG A 86 3.51 -4.25 16.53
CA ARG A 86 3.30 -4.07 17.98
C ARG A 86 4.07 -5.12 18.78
N VAL A 87 4.00 -6.38 18.35
CA VAL A 87 4.74 -7.50 18.99
C VAL A 87 6.24 -7.23 18.99
N TYR A 88 6.83 -6.85 17.85
CA TYR A 88 8.26 -6.61 17.75
C TYR A 88 8.74 -5.43 18.61
N ALA A 89 7.96 -4.35 18.67
CA ALA A 89 8.27 -3.21 19.54
C ALA A 89 8.22 -3.61 21.02
N LEU A 90 7.15 -4.29 21.45
CA LEU A 90 7.01 -4.74 22.84
C LEU A 90 8.04 -5.80 23.20
N LYS A 91 8.31 -6.78 22.33
CA LYS A 91 9.37 -7.78 22.54
C LYS A 91 10.72 -7.11 22.73
N ASN A 92 11.04 -6.10 21.92
CA ASN A 92 12.30 -5.38 22.05
C ASN A 92 12.40 -4.59 23.36
N PHE A 93 11.30 -3.96 23.80
CA PHE A 93 11.24 -3.26 25.07
C PHE A 93 11.32 -4.21 26.27
N TRP A 94 10.59 -5.33 26.24
CA TRP A 94 10.65 -6.38 27.27
C TRP A 94 12.06 -6.93 27.42
N ARG A 95 12.72 -7.21 26.29
CA ARG A 95 14.10 -7.67 26.29
C ARG A 95 15.05 -6.64 26.91
N TYR A 96 14.87 -5.37 26.57
CA TYR A 96 15.62 -4.28 27.21
C TYR A 96 15.40 -4.25 28.73
N LEU A 97 14.16 -4.34 29.19
CA LEU A 97 13.86 -4.33 30.63
C LEU A 97 14.49 -5.52 31.36
N SER A 98 14.47 -6.72 30.77
CA SER A 98 15.05 -7.91 31.39
C SER A 98 16.57 -7.94 31.33
N GLU A 99 17.16 -7.68 30.15
CA GLU A 99 18.60 -7.87 29.91
C GLU A 99 19.44 -6.65 30.31
N GLU A 100 18.98 -5.43 29.99
CA GLU A 100 19.74 -4.20 30.20
C GLU A 100 19.42 -3.55 31.56
N LYS A 101 18.17 -3.67 32.03
CA LYS A 101 17.74 -3.15 33.34
C LYS A 101 17.71 -4.20 34.44
N GLY A 102 17.87 -5.48 34.11
CA GLY A 102 17.88 -6.57 35.09
C GLY A 102 16.55 -6.74 35.82
N LEU A 103 15.43 -6.31 35.23
CA LEU A 103 14.12 -6.42 35.86
C LEU A 103 13.59 -7.86 35.74
N SER A 104 13.06 -8.38 36.85
CA SER A 104 12.30 -9.63 36.84
C SER A 104 10.89 -9.35 36.34
N LEU A 105 10.57 -9.82 35.14
CA LEU A 105 9.28 -9.60 34.49
C LEU A 105 8.41 -10.86 34.61
N LEU A 106 7.10 -10.68 34.81
CA LEU A 106 6.16 -11.82 34.84
C LEU A 106 6.13 -12.64 33.54
N ILE A 107 6.56 -12.05 32.42
CA ILE A 107 6.51 -12.65 31.08
C ILE A 107 7.87 -12.50 30.41
N SER A 108 8.35 -13.58 29.79
CA SER A 108 9.55 -13.55 28.97
C SER A 108 9.29 -12.85 27.62
N SER A 109 10.32 -12.21 27.08
CA SER A 109 10.27 -11.61 25.75
C SER A 109 10.01 -12.65 24.64
N ASP A 110 10.32 -13.93 24.89
CA ASP A 110 10.07 -15.02 23.95
C ASP A 110 8.59 -15.39 23.84
N LYS A 111 7.82 -15.30 24.93
CA LYS A 111 6.37 -15.48 24.90
C LYS A 111 5.68 -14.44 24.02
N LEU A 112 6.19 -13.21 23.97
CA LEU A 112 5.73 -12.21 22.99
C LEU A 112 6.10 -12.64 21.56
N GLY A 113 7.25 -13.27 21.36
CA GLY A 113 7.67 -13.76 20.04
C GLY A 113 6.80 -14.89 19.47
N SER A 114 6.16 -15.70 20.32
CA SER A 114 5.40 -16.87 19.89
C SER A 114 4.02 -16.55 19.28
N ILE A 115 3.53 -15.32 19.44
CA ILE A 115 2.23 -14.88 18.92
C ILE A 115 2.32 -14.15 17.58
N VAL A 116 3.52 -14.05 17.00
CA VAL A 116 3.77 -13.36 15.73
C VAL A 116 3.11 -14.15 14.58
N PHE A 117 2.32 -13.47 13.75
CA PHE A 117 1.81 -14.04 12.50
C PHE A 117 2.97 -14.37 11.56
N SER A 118 2.89 -15.51 10.86
CA SER A 118 3.95 -15.90 9.93
C SER A 118 4.04 -14.88 8.78
N PRO A 119 5.20 -14.76 8.11
CA PRO A 119 5.31 -13.93 6.90
C PRO A 119 4.31 -14.33 5.81
N GLY A 120 3.89 -15.61 5.78
CA GLY A 120 2.84 -16.11 4.90
C GLY A 120 1.48 -15.51 5.23
N ASP A 121 1.08 -15.52 6.51
CA ASP A 121 -0.19 -14.95 6.97
C ASP A 121 -0.26 -13.44 6.77
N VAL A 122 0.86 -12.74 6.98
CA VAL A 122 0.96 -11.29 6.70
C VAL A 122 0.82 -11.00 5.21
N ARG A 123 1.39 -11.83 4.34
CA ARG A 123 1.19 -11.67 2.88
C ARG A 123 -0.23 -12.00 2.47
N GLN A 124 -0.80 -13.08 2.99
CA GLN A 124 -2.17 -13.50 2.69
C GLN A 124 -3.19 -12.48 3.16
N SER A 125 -3.02 -11.85 4.32
CA SER A 125 -3.94 -10.81 4.81
C SER A 125 -3.91 -9.54 3.96
N ILE A 126 -2.72 -9.13 3.51
CA ILE A 126 -2.58 -8.02 2.55
C ILE A 126 -3.34 -8.34 1.25
N GLN A 127 -3.29 -9.61 0.79
CA GLN A 127 -3.93 -10.05 -0.45
C GLN A 127 -5.41 -10.38 -0.33
N ARG A 128 -5.86 -10.98 0.78
CA ARG A 128 -7.26 -11.43 1.04
C ARG A 128 -8.24 -10.27 1.22
N GLY A 129 -7.74 -9.04 1.35
CA GLY A 129 -8.58 -7.86 1.47
C GLY A 129 -8.86 -7.12 0.17
N ALA A 130 -8.25 -7.46 -0.98
CA ALA A 130 -8.39 -6.64 -2.19
C ALA A 130 -9.86 -6.58 -2.64
N VAL A 131 -10.40 -5.38 -2.78
CA VAL A 131 -11.75 -5.14 -3.29
C VAL A 131 -11.60 -4.42 -4.63
N PRO A 132 -11.54 -5.16 -5.75
CA PRO A 132 -11.39 -4.56 -7.08
C PRO A 132 -12.47 -3.53 -7.36
N LEU A 133 -12.13 -2.52 -8.15
CA LEU A 133 -13.10 -1.55 -8.63
C LEU A 133 -14.09 -2.25 -9.56
N THR A 134 -15.34 -1.79 -9.51
CA THR A 134 -16.35 -2.09 -10.51
C THR A 134 -16.09 -1.28 -11.78
N ILE A 135 -16.63 -1.70 -12.92
CA ILE A 135 -16.48 -0.98 -14.19
C ILE A 135 -17.07 0.44 -14.05
N GLU A 136 -18.18 0.59 -13.34
CA GLU A 136 -18.83 1.87 -13.07
C GLU A 136 -17.89 2.81 -12.30
N GLN A 137 -17.13 2.29 -11.33
CA GLN A 137 -16.14 3.07 -10.59
C GLN A 137 -14.94 3.46 -11.46
N VAL A 138 -14.48 2.58 -12.34
CA VAL A 138 -13.43 2.89 -13.32
C VAL A 138 -13.87 4.03 -14.25
N VAL A 139 -15.10 3.94 -14.78
CA VAL A 139 -15.69 4.98 -15.64
C VAL A 139 -15.84 6.29 -14.87
N LEU A 140 -16.37 6.26 -13.64
CA LEU A 140 -16.52 7.45 -12.80
C LEU A 140 -15.19 8.18 -12.55
N ILE A 141 -14.12 7.43 -12.24
CA ILE A 141 -12.77 7.99 -12.05
C ILE A 141 -12.30 8.67 -13.34
N ARG A 142 -12.38 7.97 -14.47
CA ARG A 142 -11.92 8.47 -15.78
C ARG A 142 -12.65 9.74 -16.17
N ASP A 143 -13.98 9.73 -16.11
CA ASP A 143 -14.82 10.85 -16.55
C ASP A 143 -14.65 12.06 -15.63
N THR A 144 -14.53 11.84 -14.32
CA THR A 144 -14.27 12.92 -13.36
C THR A 144 -12.93 13.60 -13.65
N TYR A 145 -11.84 12.83 -13.76
CA TYR A 145 -10.53 13.43 -14.00
C TYR A 145 -10.39 14.05 -15.39
N LYS A 146 -11.06 13.52 -16.41
CA LYS A 146 -11.12 14.16 -17.74
C LYS A 146 -11.88 15.48 -17.69
N ARG A 147 -13.08 15.49 -17.08
CA ARG A 147 -13.92 16.70 -16.97
C ARG A 147 -13.21 17.81 -16.21
N ASP A 148 -12.50 17.46 -15.15
CA ASP A 148 -11.85 18.42 -14.26
C ASP A 148 -10.40 18.77 -14.73
N ASN A 149 -9.97 18.25 -15.90
CA ASN A 149 -8.62 18.39 -16.46
C ASN A 149 -7.48 17.95 -15.52
N GLU A 150 -7.74 16.92 -14.71
CA GLU A 150 -6.82 16.37 -13.71
C GLU A 150 -5.90 15.30 -14.31
N ASN A 151 -5.19 15.65 -15.40
CA ASN A 151 -4.45 14.69 -16.22
C ASN A 151 -3.35 13.93 -15.46
N LYS A 152 -2.73 14.55 -14.45
CA LYS A 152 -1.75 13.89 -13.56
C LYS A 152 -2.38 12.78 -12.72
N ARG A 153 -3.63 12.97 -12.26
CA ARG A 153 -4.38 11.96 -11.50
C ARG A 153 -4.83 10.84 -12.44
N LEU A 154 -5.37 11.20 -13.60
CA LEU A 154 -5.74 10.25 -14.64
C LEU A 154 -4.54 9.38 -15.05
N PHE A 155 -3.40 9.98 -15.34
CA PHE A 155 -2.16 9.26 -15.66
C PHE A 155 -1.78 8.27 -14.56
N THR A 156 -1.83 8.69 -13.29
CA THR A 156 -1.51 7.81 -12.15
C THR A 156 -2.43 6.61 -12.12
N PHE A 157 -3.74 6.82 -12.23
CA PHE A 157 -4.73 5.76 -12.24
C PHE A 157 -4.47 4.78 -13.40
N GLU A 158 -4.30 5.30 -14.62
CA GLU A 158 -4.20 4.48 -15.83
C GLU A 158 -2.87 3.71 -15.91
N MET A 159 -1.76 4.25 -15.43
CA MET A 159 -0.50 3.51 -15.34
C MET A 159 -0.62 2.31 -14.38
N ILE A 160 -1.41 2.42 -13.32
CA ILE A 160 -1.63 1.30 -12.39
C ILE A 160 -2.63 0.31 -12.99
N TYR A 161 -3.73 0.83 -13.55
CA TYR A 161 -4.85 0.03 -14.03
C TYR A 161 -4.56 -0.70 -15.34
N ARG A 162 -3.95 -0.03 -16.34
CA ARG A 162 -3.67 -0.60 -17.67
C ARG A 162 -2.32 -1.31 -17.75
N HIS A 163 -1.32 -0.78 -17.04
CA HIS A 163 0.08 -1.22 -17.17
C HIS A 163 0.64 -1.87 -15.90
N GLU A 164 -0.20 -2.11 -14.88
CA GLU A 164 0.16 -2.76 -13.61
C GLU A 164 1.42 -2.19 -12.94
N VAL A 165 1.70 -0.91 -13.18
CA VAL A 165 2.94 -0.29 -12.71
C VAL A 165 2.95 -0.30 -11.19
N LYS A 166 4.09 -0.69 -10.61
CA LYS A 166 4.29 -0.70 -9.15
C LYS A 166 4.71 0.68 -8.65
N TRP A 167 4.42 0.96 -7.39
CA TRP A 167 4.69 2.25 -6.74
C TRP A 167 6.09 2.82 -7.01
N ASN A 168 7.11 1.97 -6.81
CA ASN A 168 8.51 2.35 -6.91
C ASN A 168 8.93 2.67 -8.34
N ASP A 169 8.20 2.13 -9.32
CA ASP A 169 8.47 2.34 -10.74
C ASP A 169 7.70 3.55 -11.26
N LEU A 170 6.46 3.76 -10.80
CA LEU A 170 5.68 4.96 -11.17
C LEU A 170 6.40 6.25 -10.76
N ALA A 171 7.05 6.27 -9.59
CA ALA A 171 7.84 7.44 -9.15
C ALA A 171 9.06 7.74 -10.07
N LYS A 172 9.43 6.82 -10.94
CA LYS A 172 10.49 6.96 -11.96
C LYS A 172 9.91 7.25 -13.35
N CYS A 173 8.60 7.24 -13.54
CA CYS A 173 7.93 7.65 -14.76
C CYS A 173 7.89 9.19 -14.85
N HIS A 174 9.03 9.79 -15.14
CA HIS A 174 9.22 11.23 -15.26
C HIS A 174 10.07 11.56 -16.49
N ARG A 175 10.11 12.83 -16.89
CA ARG A 175 10.73 13.31 -18.14
C ARG A 175 12.07 12.67 -18.50
N LYS A 176 13.01 12.60 -17.54
CA LYS A 176 14.37 12.05 -17.80
C LYS A 176 14.40 10.58 -18.22
N ASN A 177 13.35 9.83 -17.92
CA ASN A 177 13.25 8.40 -18.19
C ASN A 177 12.27 8.10 -19.33
N TYR A 178 11.56 9.10 -19.85
CA TYR A 178 10.58 8.91 -20.92
C TYR A 178 11.26 8.99 -22.29
N SER A 179 10.98 8.01 -23.15
CA SER A 179 11.36 8.02 -24.56
C SER A 179 10.09 8.13 -25.39
N PRO A 180 9.77 9.32 -25.94
CA PRO A 180 8.60 9.51 -26.80
C PRO A 180 8.64 8.62 -28.04
N GLU A 181 9.81 8.52 -28.67
CA GLU A 181 10.06 7.73 -29.89
C GLU A 181 9.71 6.25 -29.73
N ASN A 182 10.08 5.68 -28.58
CA ASN A 182 9.86 4.26 -28.29
C ASN A 182 8.61 4.02 -27.43
N ARG A 183 7.89 5.08 -27.04
CA ARG A 183 6.75 5.04 -26.11
C ARG A 183 7.04 4.20 -24.86
N GLU A 184 8.17 4.48 -24.21
CA GLU A 184 8.59 3.73 -23.01
C GLU A 184 9.17 4.62 -21.91
N PHE A 185 9.09 4.13 -20.67
CA PHE A 185 9.85 4.64 -19.53
C PHE A 185 11.00 3.69 -19.17
N LYS A 186 12.24 4.18 -19.20
CA LYS A 186 13.44 3.45 -18.75
C LYS A 186 13.58 3.55 -17.24
N ILE A 187 13.17 2.51 -16.51
CA ILE A 187 13.12 2.48 -15.04
C ILE A 187 14.48 2.09 -14.45
N THR A 188 15.16 1.12 -15.06
CA THR A 188 16.52 0.71 -14.75
C THR A 188 17.22 0.27 -16.05
N LYS A 189 18.49 -0.12 -15.98
CA LYS A 189 19.21 -0.68 -17.14
C LYS A 189 18.51 -1.88 -17.78
N ASN A 190 17.80 -2.69 -16.97
CA ASN A 190 17.20 -3.95 -17.41
C ASN A 190 15.67 -3.93 -17.32
N LYS A 191 15.05 -2.77 -17.09
CA LYS A 191 13.60 -2.67 -16.93
C LYS A 191 13.09 -1.41 -17.62
N SER A 192 12.23 -1.59 -18.61
CA SER A 192 11.40 -0.54 -19.18
C SER A 192 9.92 -0.84 -18.98
N ILE A 193 9.09 0.19 -19.10
CA ILE A 193 7.63 0.11 -19.12
C ILE A 193 7.19 0.69 -20.46
N ASN A 194 6.67 -0.16 -21.33
CA ASN A 194 6.05 0.28 -22.58
C ASN A 194 4.65 0.79 -22.28
N ILE A 195 4.30 1.93 -22.86
CA ILE A 195 2.99 2.55 -22.70
C ILE A 195 2.22 2.49 -24.03
N ASP A 196 0.90 2.47 -23.94
CA ASP A 196 0.04 2.52 -25.12
C ASP A 196 -0.21 3.96 -25.59
N ASP A 197 -0.88 4.06 -26.74
CA ASP A 197 -1.22 5.32 -27.40
C ASP A 197 -2.06 6.23 -26.50
N TYR A 198 -2.90 5.65 -25.64
CA TYR A 198 -3.72 6.44 -24.74
C TYR A 198 -2.89 7.19 -23.70
N ILE A 199 -1.89 6.54 -23.09
CA ILE A 199 -0.97 7.22 -22.17
C ILE A 199 -0.06 8.20 -22.93
N ALA A 200 0.42 7.83 -24.11
CA ALA A 200 1.26 8.68 -24.93
C ALA A 200 0.53 10.00 -25.28
N ASP A 201 -0.71 9.89 -25.76
CA ASP A 201 -1.59 11.03 -26.06
C ASP A 201 -1.84 11.88 -24.81
N LEU A 202 -2.01 11.25 -23.63
CA LEU A 202 -2.23 11.98 -22.39
C LEU A 202 -1.01 12.83 -22.01
N ILE A 203 0.20 12.29 -22.19
CA ILE A 203 1.47 13.01 -21.98
C ILE A 203 1.63 14.16 -23.00
N GLU A 204 1.28 13.92 -24.27
CA GLU A 204 1.37 14.95 -25.31
C GLU A 204 0.41 16.13 -25.06
N ARG A 205 -0.78 15.85 -24.54
CA ARG A 205 -1.76 16.89 -24.16
C ARG A 205 -1.32 17.71 -22.94
N ASP A 206 -0.67 17.07 -21.98
CA ASP A 206 -0.20 17.72 -20.76
C ASP A 206 1.18 17.20 -20.34
N ASP A 207 2.19 17.88 -20.88
CA ASP A 207 3.60 17.56 -20.64
C ASP A 207 4.00 17.73 -19.16
N ALA A 208 3.21 18.45 -18.35
CA ALA A 208 3.47 18.57 -16.92
C ALA A 208 3.31 17.22 -16.20
N ILE A 209 2.60 16.25 -16.78
CA ILE A 209 2.48 14.88 -16.25
C ILE A 209 3.86 14.26 -15.96
N LEU A 210 4.86 14.58 -16.78
CA LEU A 210 6.23 14.09 -16.67
C LEU A 210 7.05 14.77 -15.57
N ASP A 211 6.49 15.77 -14.88
CA ASP A 211 7.11 16.37 -13.71
C ASP A 211 7.31 15.33 -12.61
N ARG A 212 8.44 15.45 -11.91
CA ARG A 212 8.76 14.48 -10.85
C ARG A 212 7.77 14.60 -9.69
N VAL A 213 7.08 13.50 -9.40
CA VAL A 213 6.18 13.36 -8.25
C VAL A 213 6.87 12.53 -7.18
N SER A 214 6.80 12.95 -5.92
CA SER A 214 7.27 12.14 -4.80
C SER A 214 6.36 10.94 -4.59
N MET A 215 6.85 9.89 -3.94
CA MET A 215 6.00 8.76 -3.54
C MET A 215 4.77 9.22 -2.75
N SER A 216 4.92 10.17 -1.83
CA SER A 216 3.79 10.73 -1.07
C SER A 216 2.76 11.44 -1.97
N GLY A 217 3.18 12.02 -3.09
CA GLY A 217 2.28 12.64 -4.06
C GLY A 217 1.37 11.63 -4.75
N HIS A 218 1.86 10.42 -5.02
CA HIS A 218 1.00 9.33 -5.54
C HIS A 218 0.08 8.76 -4.45
N GLN A 219 0.47 8.80 -3.17
CA GLN A 219 -0.40 8.37 -2.04
C GLN A 219 -1.57 9.32 -1.88
N TYR A 220 -1.31 10.61 -1.99
CA TYR A 220 -2.35 11.63 -1.98
C TYR A 220 -3.40 11.39 -3.07
N ARG A 221 -2.97 11.00 -4.28
CA ARG A 221 -3.89 10.69 -5.40
C ARG A 221 -4.80 9.49 -5.13
N LEU A 222 -4.34 8.48 -4.39
CA LEU A 222 -5.21 7.39 -3.94
C LEU A 222 -6.24 7.87 -2.92
N VAL A 223 -5.86 8.76 -2.01
CA VAL A 223 -6.80 9.34 -1.03
C VAL A 223 -7.90 10.11 -1.77
N ASP A 224 -7.56 10.90 -2.78
CA ASP A 224 -8.56 11.59 -3.61
C ASP A 224 -9.51 10.60 -4.31
N MET A 225 -8.99 9.48 -4.84
CA MET A 225 -9.83 8.41 -5.42
C MET A 225 -10.75 7.79 -4.37
N SER A 226 -10.25 7.57 -3.15
CA SER A 226 -11.05 7.06 -2.04
C SER A 226 -12.21 7.99 -1.69
N GLU A 227 -11.95 9.29 -1.65
CA GLU A 227 -12.97 10.31 -1.43
C GLU A 227 -14.02 10.33 -2.55
N LEU A 228 -13.58 10.28 -3.81
CA LEU A 228 -14.48 10.23 -4.98
C LEU A 228 -15.41 9.02 -4.94
N LEU A 229 -14.91 7.85 -4.54
CA LEU A 229 -15.68 6.61 -4.50
C LEU A 229 -16.42 6.37 -3.17
N GLY A 230 -16.23 7.23 -2.17
CA GLY A 230 -16.82 7.05 -0.85
C GLY A 230 -16.35 5.80 -0.10
N ARG A 231 -15.15 5.29 -0.42
CA ARG A 231 -14.55 4.10 0.23
C ARG A 231 -13.03 4.17 0.21
N ASP A 232 -12.36 3.45 1.11
CA ASP A 232 -10.90 3.31 1.03
C ASP A 232 -10.50 2.51 -0.23
N VAL A 233 -9.68 3.13 -1.08
CA VAL A 233 -9.11 2.57 -2.30
C VAL A 233 -7.61 2.41 -2.08
N ARG A 234 -7.15 1.16 -2.14
CA ARG A 234 -5.73 0.83 -2.03
C ARG A 234 -5.17 0.49 -3.39
N TRP A 235 -3.86 0.61 -3.52
CA TRP A 235 -3.15 0.28 -4.75
C TRP A 235 -3.46 -1.14 -5.27
N ILE A 236 -3.48 -2.12 -4.36
CA ILE A 236 -3.79 -3.52 -4.68
C ILE A 236 -5.22 -3.70 -5.20
N ASP A 237 -6.15 -2.81 -4.83
CA ASP A 237 -7.52 -2.85 -5.36
C ASP A 237 -7.52 -2.47 -6.84
N ILE A 238 -6.73 -1.48 -7.25
CA ILE A 238 -6.58 -1.05 -8.65
C ILE A 238 -5.82 -2.12 -9.45
N GLU A 239 -4.73 -2.67 -8.91
CA GLU A 239 -4.02 -3.79 -9.56
C GLU A 239 -4.96 -4.98 -9.79
N LYS A 240 -5.74 -5.37 -8.78
CA LYS A 240 -6.72 -6.46 -8.93
C LYS A 240 -7.94 -6.11 -9.78
N THR A 241 -8.10 -4.84 -10.15
CA THR A 241 -9.09 -4.41 -11.13
C THR A 241 -8.64 -4.77 -12.55
N HIS A 242 -7.33 -4.78 -12.83
CA HIS A 242 -6.77 -5.22 -14.11
C HIS A 242 -7.14 -6.67 -14.39
N ASP A 243 -6.80 -7.59 -13.49
CA ASP A 243 -7.07 -9.04 -13.59
C ASP A 243 -8.54 -9.37 -13.91
N LYS A 244 -9.49 -8.50 -13.53
CA LYS A 244 -10.93 -8.69 -13.76
C LYS A 244 -11.42 -8.15 -15.09
N ASN A 245 -10.76 -7.12 -15.60
CA ASN A 245 -11.27 -6.34 -16.73
C ASN A 245 -10.38 -6.45 -17.96
N PHE A 246 -9.22 -7.10 -17.89
CA PHE A 246 -8.37 -7.36 -19.04
C PHE A 246 -8.40 -8.84 -19.37
N VAL A 247 -8.66 -9.16 -20.64
CA VAL A 247 -8.74 -10.54 -21.13
C VAL A 247 -7.85 -10.67 -22.35
N ALA A 248 -7.10 -11.76 -22.43
CA ALA A 248 -6.29 -12.09 -23.59
C ALA A 248 -7.19 -12.35 -24.80
N CYS A 249 -6.92 -11.66 -25.90
CA CYS A 249 -7.59 -11.92 -27.17
C CYS A 249 -7.24 -13.34 -27.63
N PRO A 250 -8.22 -14.21 -27.98
CA PRO A 250 -7.93 -15.57 -28.39
C PRO A 250 -7.11 -15.66 -29.70
N ARG A 251 -7.06 -14.58 -30.49
CA ARG A 251 -6.29 -14.52 -31.74
C ARG A 251 -4.84 -14.10 -31.53
N CYS A 252 -4.61 -12.88 -31.06
CA CYS A 252 -3.25 -12.35 -30.91
C CYS A 252 -2.64 -12.55 -29.52
N GLN A 253 -3.40 -13.13 -28.58
CA GLN A 253 -3.02 -13.36 -27.18
C GLN A 253 -2.68 -12.08 -26.40
N LYS A 254 -2.84 -10.89 -27.00
CA LYS A 254 -2.66 -9.60 -26.31
C LYS A 254 -3.84 -9.34 -25.39
N GLU A 255 -3.55 -8.88 -24.18
CA GLU A 255 -4.58 -8.47 -23.22
C GLU A 255 -5.22 -7.16 -23.65
N ASN A 256 -6.55 -7.13 -23.62
CA ASN A 256 -7.33 -5.94 -23.92
C ASN A 256 -8.39 -5.73 -22.84
N GLU A 257 -8.67 -4.46 -22.53
CA GLU A 257 -9.73 -4.12 -21.59
C GLU A 257 -11.09 -4.57 -22.15
N MET A 258 -11.92 -5.20 -21.32
CA MET A 258 -13.28 -5.70 -21.58
C MET A 258 -14.29 -4.56 -21.71
N GLN A 259 -13.97 -3.58 -22.55
CA GLN A 259 -14.87 -2.53 -22.99
C GLN A 259 -15.40 -2.87 -24.38
N ALA A 260 -16.69 -2.63 -24.62
CA ALA A 260 -17.34 -2.99 -25.88
C ALA A 260 -16.59 -2.48 -27.12
N ASP A 261 -15.98 -1.30 -27.03
CA ASP A 261 -15.26 -0.67 -28.15
C ASP A 261 -13.96 -1.39 -28.55
N ASN A 262 -13.39 -2.22 -27.66
CA ASN A 262 -12.16 -2.97 -27.91
C ASN A 262 -12.40 -4.35 -28.53
N TRP A 263 -13.65 -4.83 -28.55
CA TRP A 263 -13.98 -6.21 -28.91
C TRP A 263 -15.02 -6.29 -30.02
N VAL A 264 -14.89 -7.30 -30.87
CA VAL A 264 -15.79 -7.55 -31.99
C VAL A 264 -16.07 -9.03 -32.14
N LEU A 265 -17.31 -9.38 -32.51
CA LEU A 265 -17.69 -10.75 -32.82
C LEU A 265 -17.38 -11.07 -34.28
N VAL A 266 -16.51 -12.06 -34.52
CA VAL A 266 -16.15 -12.54 -35.86
C VAL A 266 -16.63 -13.96 -36.08
N SER A 267 -17.10 -14.27 -37.29
CA SER A 267 -17.45 -15.64 -37.68
C SER A 267 -16.19 -16.39 -38.11
N VAL A 268 -15.94 -17.56 -37.54
CA VAL A 268 -14.65 -18.27 -37.71
C VAL A 268 -14.78 -19.53 -38.58
N ASN A 269 -16.01 -20.02 -38.79
CA ASN A 269 -16.27 -21.20 -39.60
C ASN A 269 -17.64 -21.14 -40.30
N GLU A 270 -17.86 -22.12 -41.18
CA GLU A 270 -19.12 -22.33 -41.93
C GLU A 270 -20.31 -22.66 -41.02
N ASN A 271 -20.05 -23.16 -39.80
CA ASN A 271 -21.08 -23.43 -38.79
C ASN A 271 -21.54 -22.18 -38.03
N HIS A 272 -21.20 -20.97 -38.52
CA HIS A 272 -21.52 -19.68 -37.89
C HIS A 272 -21.04 -19.55 -36.43
N THR A 273 -19.98 -20.26 -36.05
CA THR A 273 -19.37 -20.08 -34.73
C THR A 273 -18.76 -18.69 -34.68
N LYS A 274 -19.15 -17.90 -33.67
CA LYS A 274 -18.63 -16.54 -33.46
C LYS A 274 -17.64 -16.52 -32.31
N TRP A 275 -16.48 -15.93 -32.53
CA TRP A 275 -15.51 -15.64 -31.48
C TRP A 275 -15.50 -14.15 -31.18
N LEU A 276 -15.33 -13.81 -29.90
CA LEU A 276 -15.03 -12.45 -29.48
C LEU A 276 -13.52 -12.24 -29.61
N VAL A 277 -13.11 -11.36 -30.51
CA VAL A 277 -11.70 -11.02 -30.75
C VAL A 277 -11.49 -9.53 -30.54
N CYS A 278 -10.26 -9.12 -30.25
CA CYS A 278 -9.96 -7.69 -30.14
C CYS A 278 -10.08 -7.03 -31.52
N LYS A 279 -10.58 -5.80 -31.53
CA LYS A 279 -10.86 -5.03 -32.75
C LYS A 279 -9.62 -4.83 -33.62
N SER A 280 -8.45 -4.64 -32.98
CA SER A 280 -7.16 -4.50 -33.66
C SER A 280 -6.81 -5.70 -34.55
N CYS A 281 -7.16 -6.93 -34.16
CA CYS A 281 -6.94 -8.13 -34.98
C CYS A 281 -7.77 -8.15 -36.27
N VAL A 282 -8.94 -7.49 -36.25
CA VAL A 282 -9.82 -7.39 -37.42
C VAL A 282 -9.36 -6.27 -38.34
N GLU A 283 -8.96 -5.14 -37.76
CA GLU A 283 -8.44 -3.99 -38.51
C GLU A 283 -7.10 -4.28 -39.19
N GLN A 284 -6.25 -5.11 -38.57
CA GLN A 284 -4.95 -5.49 -39.13
C GLN A 284 -5.03 -6.61 -40.18
N GLY A 285 -6.21 -7.20 -40.40
CA GLY A 285 -6.38 -8.27 -41.38
C GLY A 285 -5.52 -9.50 -41.11
N GLU A 286 -5.16 -9.78 -39.84
CA GLU A 286 -4.46 -11.03 -39.49
C GLU A 286 -5.28 -12.20 -40.06
N SER A 287 -4.65 -13.25 -40.61
CA SER A 287 -5.35 -14.43 -41.15
C SER A 287 -5.76 -15.39 -40.01
N ASN A 288 -6.77 -16.23 -40.27
CA ASN A 288 -7.19 -17.31 -39.35
C ASN A 288 -6.38 -18.57 -39.68
N ASP A 289 -5.07 -18.53 -39.50
CA ASP A 289 -4.22 -19.72 -39.67
C ASP A 289 -4.09 -20.50 -38.35
#